data_AF-A0A4P9UND5-F1
#
_entry.id   AF-A0A4P9UND5-F1
#
_cell.length_a   1.000
_cell.length_b   1.000
_cell.length_c   1.000
_cell.angle_alpha   90.00
_cell.angle_beta   90.00
_cell.angle_gamma   90.00
#
_symmetry.space_group_name_H-M   'P 1'
#
loop_
_entity.id
_entity.type
_entity.pdbx_description
1 polymer ?
#
loop_
_entity_poly.entity_id
_entity_poly.type
_entity_poly.pdbx_seq_one_letter_code
_entity_poly.pdbx_strand_id
1 'polypeptide(L)'
;MAPSRNASIPLSYAQQRLWFLDQLEPDNPFYNIPVALRLTGRLDLAALTQSFAAIVNRHEILRTVFETGSDGVAVQTVRPNLAVEMEHIDLTGLEPGQDAAWQALCRQEAAKPFDLRNGPLIRARLLRLRDSAEQQDAVLLLTMHHIVR
;
A
#
# COMPACT_ATOMS: atom_id res chain seq x y z
N MET A 1 25.61 -23.79 -2.05
CA MET A 1 24.43 -23.59 -2.92
C MET A 1 23.35 -22.96 -2.06
N ALA A 2 22.91 -21.73 -2.39
CA ALA A 2 21.73 -21.15 -1.76
C ALA A 2 20.49 -21.93 -2.24
N PRO A 3 19.54 -22.29 -1.36
CA PRO A 3 18.31 -22.96 -1.80
C PRO A 3 17.61 -22.10 -2.85
N SER A 4 17.18 -22.74 -3.94
CA SER A 4 16.41 -22.11 -5.01
C SER A 4 15.15 -21.46 -4.41
N ARG A 5 15.03 -20.13 -4.53
CA ARG A 5 13.87 -19.32 -4.09
C ARG A 5 12.55 -19.60 -4.85
N ASN A 6 12.46 -20.72 -5.56
CA ASN A 6 11.29 -21.17 -6.33
C ASN A 6 10.48 -22.26 -5.61
N ALA A 7 10.73 -22.51 -4.31
CA ALA A 7 9.85 -23.36 -3.53
C ALA A 7 8.55 -22.60 -3.24
N SER A 8 7.40 -23.18 -3.59
CA SER A 8 6.08 -22.70 -3.18
C SER A 8 6.07 -22.46 -1.66
N ILE A 9 5.97 -21.19 -1.25
CA ILE A 9 5.97 -20.86 0.17
C ILE A 9 4.52 -20.97 0.67
N PRO A 10 4.21 -21.83 1.65
CA PRO A 10 2.86 -21.95 2.17
C PRO A 10 2.44 -20.68 2.92
N LEU A 11 1.16 -20.35 2.88
CA LEU A 11 0.58 -19.28 3.69
C LEU A 11 0.56 -19.71 5.17
N SER A 12 0.78 -18.76 6.07
CA SER A 12 0.44 -18.93 7.49
C SER A 12 -1.08 -19.12 7.67
N TYR A 13 -1.52 -19.68 8.80
CA TYR A 13 -2.95 -19.84 9.09
C TYR A 13 -3.76 -18.54 8.99
N ALA A 14 -3.18 -17.42 9.44
CA ALA A 14 -3.83 -16.11 9.34
C ALA A 14 -3.99 -15.67 7.88
N GLN A 15 -2.96 -15.88 7.06
CA GLN A 15 -3.02 -15.57 5.63
C GLN A 15 -3.98 -16.50 4.89
N GLN A 16 -4.01 -17.81 5.20
CA GLN A 16 -4.95 -18.77 4.60
C GLN A 16 -6.40 -18.34 4.80
N ARG A 17 -6.74 -17.89 6.03
CA ARG A 17 -8.07 -17.35 6.33
C ARG A 17 -8.41 -16.14 5.48
N LEU A 18 -7.48 -15.17 5.38
CA LEU A 18 -7.71 -13.95 4.60
C LEU A 18 -7.81 -14.24 3.10
N TRP A 19 -6.98 -15.14 2.58
CA TRP A 19 -7.06 -15.62 1.20
C TRP A 19 -8.41 -16.30 0.92
N PHE A 20 -8.86 -17.20 1.79
CA PHE A 20 -10.16 -17.85 1.64
C PHE A 20 -11.32 -16.84 1.60
N LEU A 21 -11.28 -15.84 2.47
CA LEU A 21 -12.30 -14.78 2.50
C LEU A 21 -12.29 -13.94 1.22
N ASP A 22 -11.11 -13.59 0.70
CA ASP A 22 -10.97 -12.91 -0.59
C ASP A 22 -11.51 -13.75 -1.77
N GLN A 23 -11.37 -15.09 -1.72
CA GLN A 23 -11.96 -15.96 -2.75
C GLN A 23 -13.49 -16.10 -2.65
N LEU A 24 -14.07 -15.93 -1.46
CA LEU A 24 -15.52 -15.95 -1.25
C LEU A 24 -16.18 -14.63 -1.63
N GLU A 25 -15.57 -13.51 -1.25
CA GLU A 25 -16.04 -12.16 -1.48
C GLU A 25 -14.91 -11.31 -2.09
N PRO A 26 -14.64 -11.46 -3.40
CA PRO A 26 -13.62 -10.67 -4.07
C PRO A 26 -13.99 -9.18 -4.03
N ASP A 27 -12.96 -8.33 -4.14
CA ASP A 27 -13.09 -6.87 -4.14
C ASP A 27 -13.65 -6.26 -2.84
N ASN A 28 -13.58 -7.00 -1.72
CA ASN A 28 -13.99 -6.50 -0.41
C ASN A 28 -12.84 -5.72 0.30
N PRO A 29 -12.99 -4.40 0.57
CA PRO A 29 -11.94 -3.59 1.18
C PRO A 29 -11.86 -3.73 2.71
N PHE A 30 -12.66 -4.60 3.35
CA PHE A 30 -12.74 -4.72 4.81
C PHE A 30 -11.39 -5.00 5.48
N TYR A 31 -10.48 -5.65 4.76
CA TYR A 31 -9.14 -6.01 5.22
C TYR A 31 -8.06 -5.00 4.82
N ASN A 32 -8.45 -3.80 4.40
CA ASN A 32 -7.54 -2.67 4.22
C ASN A 32 -7.18 -2.04 5.57
N ILE A 33 -5.95 -1.53 5.65
CA ILE A 33 -5.42 -0.82 6.83
C ILE A 33 -4.97 0.56 6.35
N PRO A 34 -5.90 1.53 6.27
CA PRO A 34 -5.57 2.90 5.92
C PRO A 34 -4.92 3.61 7.12
N VAL A 35 -3.84 4.33 6.87
CA VAL A 35 -3.15 5.20 7.82
C VAL A 35 -2.95 6.55 7.16
N ALA A 36 -3.35 7.62 7.85
CA ALA A 36 -3.11 9.00 7.41
C ALA A 36 -2.17 9.68 8.41
N LEU A 37 -1.04 10.18 7.92
CA LEU A 37 -0.05 10.91 8.70
C LEU A 37 -0.02 12.35 8.22
N ARG A 38 -0.30 13.31 9.12
CA ARG A 38 -0.12 14.73 8.81
C ARG A 38 1.34 15.11 9.05
N LEU A 39 1.99 15.62 8.02
CA LEU A 39 3.39 16.03 8.00
C LEU A 39 3.42 17.55 7.96
N THR A 40 4.05 18.17 8.95
CA THR A 40 4.17 19.62 9.05
C THR A 40 5.64 20.04 9.14
N GLY A 41 5.96 21.20 8.56
CA GLY A 41 7.34 21.71 8.52
C GLY A 41 8.01 21.45 7.17
N ARG A 42 9.35 21.48 7.11
CA ARG A 42 10.09 21.24 5.86
C ARG A 42 10.03 19.75 5.49
N LEU A 43 9.55 19.46 4.29
CA LEU A 43 9.38 18.12 3.74
C LEU A 43 10.18 17.97 2.44
N ASP A 44 11.20 17.11 2.45
CA ASP A 44 11.90 16.70 1.24
C ASP A 44 11.12 15.58 0.55
N LEU A 45 10.33 15.95 -0.47
CA LEU A 45 9.48 15.03 -1.22
C LEU A 45 10.28 13.94 -1.95
N ALA A 46 11.47 14.29 -2.44
CA ALA A 46 12.34 13.37 -3.15
C ALA A 46 12.91 12.32 -2.19
N ALA A 47 13.41 12.75 -1.04
CA ALA A 47 13.90 11.85 0.01
C ALA A 47 12.79 10.94 0.55
N LEU A 48 11.57 11.47 0.77
CA LEU A 48 10.42 10.68 1.21
C LEU A 48 10.06 9.59 0.20
N THR A 49 9.96 9.96 -1.08
CA THR A 49 9.59 9.03 -2.17
C THR A 49 10.65 7.94 -2.32
N GLN A 50 11.94 8.30 -2.31
CA GLN A 50 13.05 7.36 -2.36
C GLN A 50 13.07 6.43 -1.15
N SER A 51 12.81 6.95 0.05
CA SER A 51 12.77 6.16 1.29
C SER A 51 11.64 5.13 1.24
N PHE A 52 10.45 5.53 0.76
CA PHE A 52 9.34 4.60 0.59
C PHE A 52 9.68 3.47 -0.40
N ALA A 53 10.24 3.80 -1.56
CA ALA A 53 10.67 2.81 -2.55
C ALA A 53 11.75 1.86 -1.98
N ALA A 54 12.70 2.39 -1.20
CA ALA A 54 13.72 1.58 -0.53
C ALA A 54 13.13 0.62 0.50
N ILE A 55 12.12 1.04 1.28
CA ILE A 55 11.40 0.19 2.24
C ILE A 55 10.70 -0.95 1.50
N VAL A 56 9.93 -0.65 0.44
CA VAL A 56 9.24 -1.68 -0.35
C VAL A 56 10.23 -2.68 -0.95
N ASN A 57 11.33 -2.20 -1.52
CA ASN A 57 12.36 -3.08 -2.09
C ASN A 57 13.02 -3.96 -1.01
N ARG A 58 13.30 -3.41 0.17
CA ARG A 58 13.95 -4.12 1.28
C ARG A 58 13.08 -5.22 1.88
N HIS A 59 11.76 -5.03 1.96
CA HIS A 59 10.85 -5.94 2.64
C HIS A 59 10.12 -6.87 1.67
N GLU A 60 10.47 -8.16 1.68
CA GLU A 60 9.88 -9.16 0.79
C GLU A 60 8.34 -9.22 0.89
N ILE A 61 7.78 -9.12 2.10
CA ILE A 61 6.33 -9.19 2.34
C ILE A 61 5.54 -8.10 1.60
N LEU A 62 6.12 -6.91 1.37
CA LEU A 62 5.49 -5.83 0.62
C LEU A 62 5.51 -6.07 -0.90
N ARG A 63 6.30 -7.05 -1.35
CA ARG A 63 6.39 -7.52 -2.74
C ARG A 63 5.78 -8.92 -2.91
N THR A 64 5.11 -9.45 -1.88
CA THR A 64 4.48 -10.75 -1.91
C THR A 64 3.07 -10.66 -2.48
N VAL A 65 2.72 -11.61 -3.33
CA VAL A 65 1.36 -11.85 -3.81
C VAL A 65 0.93 -13.28 -3.49
N PHE A 66 -0.36 -13.55 -3.61
CA PHE A 66 -1.00 -14.80 -3.19
C PHE A 66 -1.73 -15.43 -4.36
N GLU A 67 -1.52 -16.73 -4.55
CA GLU A 67 -2.12 -17.49 -5.65
C GLU A 67 -2.42 -18.92 -5.23
N THR A 68 -3.31 -19.59 -5.96
CA THR A 68 -3.54 -21.02 -5.81
C THR A 68 -2.53 -21.78 -6.66
N GLY A 69 -1.72 -22.61 -6.02
CA GLY A 69 -0.77 -23.50 -6.68
C GLY A 69 -1.44 -24.56 -7.53
N SER A 70 -0.66 -25.27 -8.35
CA SER A 70 -1.14 -26.33 -9.25
C SER A 70 -1.79 -27.52 -8.53
N ASP A 71 -1.47 -27.72 -7.26
CA ASP A 71 -2.03 -28.72 -6.37
C ASP A 71 -3.31 -28.25 -5.63
N GLY A 72 -3.77 -27.03 -5.92
CA GLY A 72 -4.94 -26.43 -5.25
C GLY A 72 -4.60 -25.77 -3.90
N VAL A 73 -3.35 -25.78 -3.47
CA VAL A 73 -2.92 -25.18 -2.19
C VAL A 73 -2.55 -23.72 -2.41
N ALA A 74 -3.02 -22.83 -1.52
CA ALA A 74 -2.64 -21.43 -1.57
C ALA A 74 -1.15 -21.25 -1.23
N VAL A 75 -0.44 -20.46 -2.03
CA VAL A 75 0.99 -20.18 -1.88
C VAL A 75 1.25 -18.67 -1.97
N GLN A 76 2.36 -18.24 -1.38
CA GLN A 76 2.83 -16.87 -1.45
C GLN A 76 4.07 -16.79 -2.32
N THR A 77 4.10 -15.81 -3.23
CA THR A 77 5.20 -15.62 -4.17
C THR A 77 5.77 -14.20 -4.03
N VAL A 78 7.05 -14.12 -3.68
CA VAL A 78 7.78 -12.85 -3.57
C VAL A 78 8.17 -12.38 -4.97
N ARG A 79 7.65 -11.25 -5.43
CA ARG A 79 8.04 -10.64 -6.70
C ARG A 79 9.42 -9.99 -6.56
N PRO A 80 10.43 -10.32 -7.40
CA PRO A 80 11.77 -9.76 -7.28
C PRO A 80 11.79 -8.24 -7.51
N ASN A 81 10.88 -7.76 -8.35
CA ASN A 81 10.60 -6.36 -8.56
C ASN A 81 9.07 -6.17 -8.58
N LEU A 82 8.57 -5.25 -7.77
CA LEU A 82 7.18 -4.81 -7.79
C LEU A 82 7.21 -3.30 -7.53
N ALA A 83 7.01 -2.53 -8.61
CA ALA A 83 7.04 -1.07 -8.51
C ALA A 83 5.85 -0.60 -7.67
N VAL A 84 6.14 0.17 -6.63
CA VAL A 84 5.13 0.86 -5.84
C VAL A 84 5.48 2.33 -5.85
N GLU A 85 4.67 3.09 -6.59
CA GLU A 85 4.84 4.53 -6.70
C GLU A 85 4.03 5.23 -5.60
N MET A 86 4.61 6.32 -5.08
CA MET A 86 3.88 7.25 -4.24
C MET A 86 3.18 8.25 -5.16
N GLU A 87 1.85 8.22 -5.20
CA GLU A 87 1.06 9.19 -5.98
C GLU A 87 1.09 10.55 -5.27
N HIS A 88 1.42 11.64 -5.97
CA HIS A 88 1.42 12.99 -5.40
C HIS A 88 0.19 13.73 -5.88
N ILE A 89 -0.65 14.20 -4.95
CA ILE A 89 -1.88 14.93 -5.24
C ILE A 89 -1.76 16.33 -4.65
N ASP A 90 -1.80 17.32 -5.52
CA ASP A 90 -1.75 18.72 -5.10
C ASP A 90 -3.15 19.23 -4.76
N LEU A 91 -3.36 19.56 -3.49
CA LEU A 91 -4.58 20.21 -3.01
C LEU A 91 -4.32 21.66 -2.60
N THR A 92 -3.14 22.21 -2.90
CA THR A 92 -2.86 23.62 -2.62
C THR A 92 -3.82 24.51 -3.41
N GLY A 93 -4.32 25.58 -2.78
CA GLY A 93 -5.23 26.52 -3.42
C GLY A 93 -6.70 26.08 -3.54
N LEU A 94 -7.07 24.90 -3.05
CA LEU A 94 -8.48 24.42 -3.00
C LEU A 94 -9.31 25.07 -1.86
N GLU A 95 -9.15 26.37 -1.64
CA GLU A 95 -9.88 27.08 -0.58
C GLU A 95 -11.08 27.87 -1.13
N PRO A 96 -12.28 27.74 -0.53
CA PRO A 96 -12.66 26.78 0.52
C PRO A 96 -12.87 25.36 -0.03
N GLY A 97 -12.52 24.32 0.73
CA GLY A 97 -12.86 22.93 0.40
C GLY A 97 -11.72 21.91 0.49
N GLN A 98 -10.49 22.36 0.74
CA GLN A 98 -9.31 21.51 0.87
C GLN A 98 -9.52 20.39 1.91
N ASP A 99 -10.08 20.72 3.07
CA ASP A 99 -10.35 19.75 4.14
C ASP A 99 -11.33 18.65 3.71
N ALA A 100 -12.41 19.02 3.03
CA ALA A 100 -13.37 18.04 2.52
C ALA A 100 -12.74 17.16 1.43
N ALA A 101 -11.89 17.74 0.58
CA ALA A 101 -11.22 17.03 -0.51
C ALA A 101 -10.26 15.95 0.01
N TRP A 102 -9.36 16.28 0.94
CA TRP A 102 -8.40 15.28 1.44
C TRP A 102 -9.09 14.20 2.29
N GLN A 103 -10.13 14.55 3.07
CA GLN A 103 -10.94 13.54 3.77
C GLN A 103 -11.69 12.61 2.83
N ALA A 104 -12.16 13.11 1.67
CA ALA A 104 -12.78 12.28 0.65
C ALA A 104 -11.76 11.30 0.04
N LEU A 105 -10.53 11.76 -0.23
CA LEU A 105 -9.45 10.90 -0.70
C LEU A 105 -9.09 9.81 0.32
N CYS A 106 -9.07 10.12 1.63
CA CYS A 106 -8.89 9.11 2.68
C CYS A 106 -9.97 8.01 2.61
N ARG A 107 -11.25 8.39 2.46
CA ARG A 107 -12.35 7.43 2.37
C ARG A 107 -12.28 6.60 1.09
N GLN A 108 -11.97 7.22 -0.04
CA GLN A 108 -11.80 6.53 -1.31
C GLN A 108 -10.66 5.52 -1.25
N GLU A 109 -9.53 5.90 -0.65
CA GLU A 109 -8.38 5.03 -0.52
C GLU A 109 -8.64 3.85 0.43
N ALA A 110 -9.33 4.09 1.55
CA ALA A 110 -9.76 3.05 2.48
C ALA A 110 -10.71 2.04 1.84
N ALA A 111 -11.61 2.50 0.97
CA ALA A 111 -12.62 1.67 0.30
C ALA A 111 -12.12 1.00 -0.99
N LYS A 112 -10.93 1.33 -1.49
CA LYS A 112 -10.38 0.76 -2.72
C LYS A 112 -9.84 -0.65 -2.44
N PRO A 113 -10.39 -1.73 -3.02
CA PRO A 113 -9.90 -3.08 -2.78
C PRO A 113 -8.47 -3.29 -3.28
N PHE A 114 -7.83 -4.36 -2.81
CA PHE A 114 -6.54 -4.83 -3.32
C PHE A 114 -6.74 -6.11 -4.13
N ASP A 115 -5.98 -6.24 -5.22
CA ASP A 115 -5.85 -7.49 -5.94
C ASP A 115 -4.71 -8.31 -5.30
N LEU A 116 -5.07 -9.32 -4.52
CA LEU A 116 -4.10 -10.16 -3.80
C LEU A 116 -3.17 -10.97 -4.72
N ARG A 117 -3.56 -11.17 -5.99
CA ARG A 117 -2.85 -11.99 -6.97
C ARG A 117 -1.79 -11.21 -7.73
N ASN A 118 -2.09 -9.95 -8.04
CA ASN A 118 -1.21 -9.11 -8.84
C ASN A 118 -0.45 -8.05 -8.03
N GLY A 119 -0.99 -7.64 -6.87
CA GLY A 119 -0.40 -6.60 -6.04
C GLY A 119 -0.24 -5.25 -6.77
N PRO A 120 0.55 -4.31 -6.22
CA PRO A 120 1.10 -4.34 -4.86
C PRO A 120 0.03 -4.24 -3.78
N LEU A 121 0.31 -4.83 -2.61
CA LEU A 121 -0.60 -4.88 -1.46
C LEU A 121 -0.35 -3.76 -0.43
N ILE A 122 0.31 -2.72 -0.91
CA ILE A 122 0.54 -1.45 -0.25
C ILE A 122 0.43 -0.34 -1.30
N ARG A 123 -0.21 0.78 -0.92
CA ARG A 123 -0.33 1.99 -1.73
C ARG A 123 0.07 3.20 -0.89
N ALA A 124 0.70 4.18 -1.52
CA ALA A 124 1.08 5.43 -0.89
C ALA A 124 0.58 6.61 -1.71
N ARG A 125 -0.04 7.59 -1.06
CA ARG A 125 -0.37 8.88 -1.66
C ARG A 125 0.09 10.01 -0.76
N LEU A 126 0.62 11.06 -1.34
CA LEU A 126 1.03 12.28 -0.64
C LEU A 126 0.15 13.43 -1.09
N LEU A 127 -0.70 13.91 -0.19
CA LEU A 127 -1.63 15.00 -0.44
C LEU A 127 -0.98 16.30 0.03
N ARG A 128 -0.63 17.21 -0.87
CA ARG A 128 -0.05 18.50 -0.50
C ARG A 128 -1.16 19.48 -0.17
N LEU A 129 -1.19 19.98 1.07
CA LEU A 129 -2.22 20.91 1.56
C LEU A 129 -1.70 22.35 1.53
N ARG A 130 -0.46 22.57 1.94
CA ARG A 130 0.18 23.88 1.89
C ARG A 130 1.63 23.74 1.43
N ASP A 131 2.04 24.66 0.58
CA ASP A 131 3.41 24.77 0.11
C ASP A 131 3.83 26.24 0.17
N SER A 132 4.41 26.65 1.29
CA SER A 132 5.11 27.93 1.40
C SER A 132 6.59 27.68 1.73
N ALA A 133 7.44 28.64 1.40
CA ALA A 133 8.89 28.54 1.61
C ALA A 133 9.28 28.28 3.08
N GLU A 134 8.40 28.63 4.03
CA GLU A 134 8.63 28.53 5.47
C GLU A 134 7.83 27.39 6.12
N GLN A 135 6.72 26.96 5.52
CA GLN A 135 5.80 25.98 6.10
C GLN A 135 5.15 25.12 5.03
N GLN A 136 5.48 23.82 5.04
CA GLN A 136 4.76 22.82 4.24
C GLN A 136 3.83 22.02 5.14
N ASP A 137 2.68 21.64 4.58
CA ASP A 137 1.69 20.79 5.22
C ASP A 137 1.22 19.78 4.19
N ALA A 138 1.33 18.51 4.53
CA ALA A 138 0.94 17.41 3.66
C ALA A 138 0.34 16.28 4.48
N VAL A 139 -0.47 15.45 3.83
CA VAL A 139 -0.99 14.21 4.40
C VAL A 139 -0.43 13.04 3.60
N LEU A 140 0.36 12.19 4.26
CA LEU A 140 0.78 10.91 3.71
C LEU A 140 -0.28 9.86 4.04
N LEU A 141 -0.95 9.36 3.00
CA LEU A 141 -1.83 8.21 3.07
C LEU A 141 -1.04 6.94 2.74
N LEU A 142 -1.02 6.00 3.68
CA LEU A 142 -0.47 4.67 3.49
C LEU A 142 -1.59 3.66 3.73
N THR A 143 -1.88 2.83 2.74
CA THR A 143 -2.88 1.77 2.89
C THR A 143 -2.24 0.45 2.52
N MET A 144 -2.41 -0.55 3.37
CA MET A 144 -1.91 -1.92 3.13
C MET A 144 -3.00 -2.94 3.39
N HIS A 145 -2.87 -4.13 2.83
CA HIS A 145 -3.79 -5.23 3.12
C HIS A 145 -3.34 -6.00 4.39
N HIS A 146 -4.29 -6.50 5.18
CA HIS A 146 -3.99 -7.29 6.39
C HIS A 146 -3.18 -8.56 6.14
N ILE A 147 -3.16 -9.07 4.91
CA ILE A 147 -2.46 -10.32 4.54
C ILE A 147 -0.93 -10.17 4.44
N VAL A 148 -0.42 -8.94 4.31
CA VAL A 148 1.02 -8.63 4.19
C VAL A 148 1.65 -8.18 5.52
N ARG A 149 1.32 -8.89 6.60
CA ARG A 149 1.83 -8.67 7.96
C ARG A 149 2.64 -9.84 8.48
#